data_AF-D9WJ46-F1
#
_entry.id   AF-D9WJ46-F1
#
_cell.length_a   1.000
_cell.length_b   1.000
_cell.length_c   1.000
_cell.angle_alpha   90.00
_cell.angle_beta   90.00
_cell.angle_gamma   90.00
#
_symmetry.space_group_name_H-M   'P 1'
#
loop_
_entity.id
_entity.type
_entity.pdbx_description
1 polymer ?
#
loop_
_entity_poly.entity_id
_entity_poly.type
_entity_poly.pdbx_seq_one_letter_code
_entity_poly.pdbx_strand_id
1 'polypeptide(L)'
;MTVAVARVRHATMSVRGSAIHHARLLINDVVPDALRVSCVDDVIRIEAPEADLRIQLRPALAGDGTRLSFCATFREDKPAGGTWWSSWETEVRAQPHSRHVGEFIADEIRRSRTSFAHALPDPAHDPARSEPG
;
A
#
# COMPACT_ATOMS: atom_id res chain seq x y z
N MET A 1 38.82 -14.42 33.63
CA MET A 1 37.96 -15.24 32.74
C MET A 1 37.15 -14.27 31.89
N THR A 2 37.60 -13.99 30.67
CA THR A 2 37.06 -12.91 29.83
C THR A 2 36.05 -13.51 28.86
N VAL A 3 34.77 -13.18 29.03
CA VAL A 3 33.71 -13.62 28.12
C VAL A 3 33.76 -12.73 26.87
N ALA A 4 34.23 -13.29 25.76
CA ALA A 4 34.10 -12.66 24.45
C ALA A 4 32.62 -12.74 24.02
N VAL A 5 31.90 -11.62 24.17
CA VAL A 5 30.55 -11.48 23.60
C VAL A 5 30.71 -11.34 22.10
N ALA A 6 30.47 -12.43 21.36
CA ALA A 6 30.36 -12.38 19.91
C ALA A 6 29.19 -11.48 19.54
N ARG A 7 29.47 -10.25 19.08
CA ARG A 7 28.46 -9.43 18.42
C ARG A 7 28.12 -10.11 17.09
N VAL A 8 27.03 -10.87 17.08
CA VAL A 8 26.40 -11.31 15.84
C VAL A 8 26.04 -10.04 15.08
N ARG A 9 26.80 -9.74 14.02
CA ARG A 9 26.39 -8.75 13.04
C ARG A 9 25.20 -9.36 12.31
N HIS A 10 23.98 -9.07 12.77
CA HIS A 10 22.80 -9.29 11.94
C HIS A 10 23.06 -8.52 10.66
N ALA A 11 23.21 -9.22 9.54
CA ALA A 11 23.22 -8.59 8.23
C ALA A 11 21.91 -7.80 8.15
N THR A 12 21.99 -6.47 8.18
CA THR A 12 20.80 -5.63 8.11
C THR A 12 20.11 -5.98 6.81
N MET A 13 18.92 -6.58 6.90
CA MET A 13 18.22 -7.07 5.74
C MET A 13 17.91 -5.87 4.82
N SER A 14 18.49 -5.89 3.62
CA SER A 14 18.37 -4.78 2.68
C SER A 14 17.05 -4.90 1.93
N VAL A 15 16.27 -3.82 1.94
CA VAL A 15 15.10 -3.68 1.07
C VAL A 15 15.48 -3.16 -0.32
N ARG A 16 16.68 -2.60 -0.49
CA ARG A 16 17.10 -1.88 -1.70
C ARG A 16 16.81 -2.65 -2.99
N GLY A 17 16.00 -2.05 -3.86
CA GLY A 17 15.61 -2.59 -5.15
C GLY A 17 14.48 -3.62 -5.07
N SER A 18 13.87 -3.86 -3.91
CA SER A 18 12.78 -4.84 -3.80
C SER A 18 11.51 -4.39 -4.51
N ALA A 19 11.28 -3.08 -4.63
CA ALA A 19 10.07 -2.53 -5.25
C ALA A 19 9.83 -3.04 -6.68
N ILE A 20 10.89 -3.16 -7.50
CA ILE A 20 10.76 -3.58 -8.90
C ILE A 20 10.35 -5.05 -9.03
N HIS A 21 10.68 -5.90 -8.04
CA HIS A 21 10.29 -7.30 -8.03
C HIS A 21 8.78 -7.46 -7.85
N HIS A 22 8.14 -6.57 -7.10
CA HIS A 22 6.70 -6.63 -6.83
C HIS A 22 5.86 -5.89 -7.85
N ALA A 23 6.38 -4.79 -8.42
CA ALA A 23 5.62 -3.99 -9.38
C ALA A 23 5.07 -4.82 -10.56
N ARG A 24 5.80 -5.84 -11.00
CA ARG A 24 5.35 -6.77 -12.05
C ARG A 24 4.09 -7.56 -11.68
N LEU A 25 3.91 -7.91 -10.41
CA LEU A 25 2.74 -8.63 -9.91
C LEU A 25 1.50 -7.73 -9.81
N LEU A 26 1.69 -6.41 -9.74
CA LEU A 26 0.62 -5.44 -9.58
C LEU A 26 0.02 -4.99 -10.92
N ILE A 27 0.79 -5.13 -12.00
CA ILE A 27 0.37 -4.82 -13.36
C ILE A 27 -0.66 -5.86 -13.83
N ASN A 28 -1.77 -5.39 -14.38
CA ASN A 28 -2.92 -6.15 -14.92
C ASN A 28 -3.87 -6.81 -13.89
N ASP A 29 -3.38 -7.40 -12.80
CA ASP A 29 -4.23 -8.26 -11.93
C ASP A 29 -4.74 -7.59 -10.64
N VAL A 30 -4.19 -6.44 -10.26
CA VAL A 30 -4.51 -5.77 -8.98
C VAL A 30 -5.12 -4.38 -9.22
N VAL A 31 -4.53 -3.63 -10.15
CA VAL A 31 -5.02 -2.32 -10.58
C VAL A 31 -5.09 -2.34 -12.11
N PRO A 32 -6.14 -2.95 -12.70
CA PRO A 32 -6.23 -3.16 -14.15
C PRO A 32 -6.32 -1.85 -14.94
N ASP A 33 -6.79 -0.79 -14.30
CA ASP A 33 -6.93 0.57 -14.77
C ASP A 33 -5.72 1.46 -14.44
N ALA A 34 -4.61 0.89 -13.96
CA ALA A 34 -3.41 1.65 -13.70
C ALA A 34 -2.90 2.35 -14.97
N LEU A 35 -2.86 3.68 -14.92
CA LEU A 35 -2.28 4.54 -15.95
C LEU A 35 -0.76 4.42 -15.96
N ARG A 36 -0.17 4.28 -14.77
CA ARG A 36 1.27 4.18 -14.59
C ARG A 36 1.62 3.39 -13.35
N VAL A 37 2.62 2.51 -13.48
CA VAL A 37 3.33 1.90 -12.35
C VAL A 37 4.79 2.31 -12.44
N SER A 38 5.36 2.81 -11.35
CA SER A 38 6.77 3.19 -11.28
C SER A 38 7.42 2.78 -9.97
N CYS A 39 8.72 2.54 -10.02
CA CYS A 39 9.54 2.21 -8.86
C CYS A 39 10.67 3.22 -8.74
N VAL A 40 10.80 3.84 -7.57
CA VAL A 40 11.94 4.67 -7.22
C VAL A 40 12.48 4.15 -5.90
N ASP A 41 13.71 3.63 -5.92
CA ASP A 41 14.31 2.90 -4.81
C ASP A 41 13.40 1.77 -4.31
N ASP A 42 12.90 1.91 -3.09
CA ASP A 42 12.05 0.94 -2.40
C ASP A 42 10.59 1.41 -2.31
N VAL A 43 10.21 2.32 -3.20
CA VAL A 43 8.86 2.86 -3.30
C VAL A 43 8.23 2.41 -4.61
N ILE A 44 7.06 1.80 -4.52
CA ILE A 44 6.15 1.53 -5.63
C ILE A 44 5.13 2.66 -5.67
N ARG A 45 4.93 3.25 -6.85
CA ARG A 45 3.84 4.21 -7.11
C ARG A 45 2.95 3.66 -8.21
N ILE A 46 1.65 3.72 -7.98
CA ILE A 46 0.61 3.31 -8.93
C ILE A 46 -0.32 4.50 -9.09
N GLU A 47 -0.45 4.99 -10.31
CA GLU A 47 -1.37 6.06 -10.69
C GLU A 47 -2.52 5.40 -11.46
N ALA A 48 -3.75 5.63 -11.01
CA ALA A 48 -5.00 5.18 -11.61
C ALA A 48 -5.97 6.39 -11.68
N PRO A 49 -7.00 6.36 -12.56
CA PRO A 49 -7.92 7.48 -12.72
C PRO A 49 -8.54 7.95 -11.39
N GLU A 50 -8.95 7.00 -10.57
CA GLU A 50 -9.65 7.22 -9.30
C GLU A 50 -8.71 7.23 -8.08
N ALA A 51 -7.43 6.86 -8.23
CA ALA A 51 -6.52 6.73 -7.11
C ALA A 51 -5.03 6.91 -7.45
N ASP A 52 -4.28 7.51 -6.53
CA ASP A 52 -2.82 7.39 -6.46
C ASP A 52 -2.43 6.55 -5.23
N LEU A 53 -1.70 5.47 -5.45
CA LEU A 53 -1.21 4.58 -4.41
C LEU A 53 0.32 4.67 -4.33
N ARG A 54 0.84 4.79 -3.11
CA ARG A 54 2.26 4.75 -2.81
C ARG A 54 2.54 3.70 -1.75
N ILE A 55 3.41 2.75 -2.07
CA ILE A 55 3.82 1.68 -1.17
C ILE A 55 5.33 1.77 -0.94
N GLN A 56 5.76 2.01 0.28
CA GLN A 56 7.18 2.03 0.66
C GLN A 56 7.54 0.76 1.41
N LEU A 57 8.60 0.08 0.95
CA LEU A 57 9.19 -1.07 1.62
C LEU A 57 10.31 -0.59 2.55
N ARG A 58 10.33 -1.10 3.77
CA ARG A 58 11.36 -0.84 4.79
C ARG A 58 11.72 -2.14 5.51
N PRO A 59 12.90 -2.25 6.11
CA PRO A 59 13.18 -3.33 7.05
C PRO A 59 12.16 -3.29 8.19
N ALA A 60 11.72 -4.46 8.67
CA ALA A 60 10.90 -4.55 9.87
C ALA A 60 11.63 -3.95 11.08
N LEU A 61 10.86 -3.46 12.05
CA LEU A 61 11.41 -2.89 13.29
C LEU A 61 12.08 -3.96 14.17
N ALA A 62 11.60 -5.20 14.10
CA ALA A 62 12.17 -6.34 14.80
C ALA A 62 12.12 -7.61 13.95
N GLY A 63 13.23 -8.36 13.92
CA GLY A 63 13.36 -9.63 13.22
C GLY A 63 13.55 -9.50 11.71
N ASP A 64 13.42 -10.64 11.00
CA ASP A 64 13.75 -10.77 9.58
C ASP A 64 12.52 -10.55 8.67
N GLY A 65 11.80 -9.44 8.90
CA GLY A 65 10.56 -9.10 8.20
C GLY A 65 10.65 -7.86 7.31
N THR A 66 9.59 -7.62 6.57
CA THR A 66 9.43 -6.45 5.70
C THR A 66 8.30 -5.58 6.21
N ARG A 67 8.61 -4.33 6.52
CA ARG A 67 7.60 -3.32 6.84
C ARG A 67 7.14 -2.64 5.56
N LEU A 68 5.84 -2.46 5.45
CA LEU A 68 5.16 -1.84 4.33
C LEU A 68 4.42 -0.60 4.81
N SER A 69 4.49 0.47 4.04
CA SER A 69 3.80 1.71 4.37
C SER A 69 3.04 2.17 3.15
N PHE A 70 1.74 2.28 3.32
CA PHE A 70 0.78 2.58 2.29
C PHE A 70 0.31 4.02 2.46
N CYS A 71 0.22 4.74 1.35
CA CYS A 71 -0.48 5.99 1.25
C CYS A 71 -1.36 5.91 0.01
N ALA A 72 -2.65 6.11 0.18
CA ALA A 72 -3.64 6.08 -0.88
C ALA A 72 -4.34 7.44 -0.91
N THR A 73 -4.40 8.05 -2.09
CA THR A 73 -5.21 9.24 -2.36
C THR A 73 -6.27 8.84 -3.36
N PHE A 74 -7.54 8.97 -3.00
CA PHE A 74 -8.67 8.62 -3.83
C PHE A 74 -9.42 9.88 -4.28
N ARG A 75 -9.89 9.87 -5.52
CA ARG A 75 -10.60 10.97 -6.16
C ARG A 75 -12.01 10.52 -6.50
N GLU A 76 -13.01 11.30 -6.12
CA GLU A 76 -14.38 11.08 -6.61
C GLU A 76 -14.53 11.61 -8.03
N ASP A 77 -15.03 10.77 -8.93
CA ASP A 77 -15.45 11.17 -10.27
C ASP A 77 -16.91 11.66 -10.25
N LYS A 78 -17.18 12.75 -9.52
CA LYS A 78 -18.52 13.35 -9.38
C LYS A 78 -18.50 14.88 -9.33
N PRO A 79 -19.61 15.56 -9.70
CA PRO A 79 -19.68 17.03 -9.75
C PRO A 79 -19.46 17.74 -8.40
N ALA A 80 -19.81 17.10 -7.28
CA ALA A 80 -19.54 17.58 -5.92
C ALA A 80 -18.18 17.08 -5.37
N GLY A 81 -17.39 16.39 -6.19
CA GLY A 81 -16.37 15.43 -5.80
C GLY A 81 -15.29 15.98 -4.86
N GLY A 82 -14.83 15.10 -3.97
CA GLY A 82 -13.74 15.34 -3.04
C GLY A 82 -12.48 14.56 -3.37
N THR A 83 -11.43 14.81 -2.59
CA THR A 83 -10.22 13.99 -2.55
C THR A 83 -10.04 13.50 -1.12
N TRP A 84 -9.95 12.19 -0.94
CA TRP A 84 -9.66 11.57 0.35
C TRP A 84 -8.28 10.96 0.32
N TRP A 85 -7.66 10.90 1.49
CA TRP A 85 -6.40 10.21 1.63
C TRP A 85 -6.42 9.33 2.88
N SER A 86 -5.68 8.23 2.82
CA SER A 86 -5.46 7.33 3.93
C SER A 86 -4.02 6.86 3.92
N SER A 87 -3.45 6.66 5.10
CA SER A 87 -2.11 6.09 5.25
C SER A 87 -2.08 5.08 6.38
N TRP A 88 -1.43 3.95 6.16
CA TRP A 88 -1.28 2.90 7.16
C TRP A 88 0.05 2.16 7.01
N GLU A 89 0.49 1.52 8.08
CA GLU A 89 1.68 0.67 8.10
C GLU A 89 1.31 -0.75 8.53
N THR A 90 2.08 -1.71 8.04
CA THR A 90 1.95 -3.12 8.39
C THR A 90 3.30 -3.83 8.24
N GLU A 91 3.47 -4.96 8.93
CA GLU A 91 4.68 -5.76 8.86
C GLU A 91 4.36 -7.18 8.40
N VAL A 92 5.13 -7.66 7.43
CA VAL A 92 5.05 -9.02 6.90
C VAL A 92 6.27 -9.78 7.37
N ARG A 93 6.06 -10.94 7.99
CA ARG A 93 7.15 -11.85 8.42
C ARG A 93 7.72 -12.64 7.23
N ALA A 94 8.22 -11.92 6.24
CA ALA A 94 8.86 -12.49 5.06
C ALA A 94 9.93 -11.55 4.51
N GLN A 95 10.85 -12.14 3.73
CA GLN A 95 11.96 -11.39 3.13
C GLN A 95 11.44 -10.38 2.08
N PRO A 96 12.10 -9.22 1.91
CA PRO A 96 11.63 -8.12 1.07
C PRO A 96 11.37 -8.47 -0.39
N HIS A 97 12.15 -9.39 -0.97
CA HIS A 97 12.02 -9.83 -2.36
C HIS A 97 11.14 -11.08 -2.52
N SER A 98 10.55 -11.57 -1.44
CA SER A 98 9.74 -12.79 -1.47
C SER A 98 8.42 -12.54 -2.20
N ARG A 99 7.95 -13.57 -2.91
CA ARG A 99 6.62 -13.57 -3.53
C ARG A 99 5.51 -13.27 -2.53
N HIS A 100 5.65 -13.73 -1.29
CA HIS A 100 4.68 -13.49 -0.21
C HIS A 100 4.48 -12.00 0.09
N VAL A 101 5.55 -11.19 0.05
CA VAL A 101 5.43 -9.73 0.20
C VAL A 101 4.65 -9.14 -0.96
N GLY A 102 4.90 -9.58 -2.20
CA GLY A 102 4.16 -9.12 -3.37
C GLY A 102 2.67 -9.45 -3.33
N GLU A 103 2.34 -10.69 -2.94
CA GLU A 103 0.95 -11.13 -2.74
C GLU A 103 0.25 -10.33 -1.64
N PHE A 104 0.94 -10.09 -0.52
CA PHE A 104 0.41 -9.27 0.56
C PHE A 104 0.11 -7.83 0.12
N ILE A 105 1.03 -7.19 -0.63
CA ILE A 105 0.83 -5.86 -1.19
C ILE A 105 -0.42 -5.85 -2.09
N ALA A 106 -0.57 -6.86 -2.97
CA ALA A 106 -1.72 -6.97 -3.85
C ALA A 106 -3.05 -7.05 -3.07
N ASP A 107 -3.10 -7.86 -2.02
CA ASP A 107 -4.31 -8.03 -1.20
C ASP A 107 -4.66 -6.80 -0.37
N GLU A 108 -3.66 -6.04 0.11
CA GLU A 108 -3.89 -4.75 0.76
C GLU A 108 -4.46 -3.71 -0.21
N ILE A 109 -3.93 -3.64 -1.44
CA ILE A 109 -4.45 -2.72 -2.46
C ILE A 109 -5.90 -3.07 -2.81
N ARG A 110 -6.22 -4.35 -3.05
CA ARG A 110 -7.60 -4.78 -3.33
C ARG A 110 -8.55 -4.41 -2.19
N ARG A 111 -8.18 -4.74 -0.95
CA ARG A 111 -9.00 -4.41 0.22
C ARG A 111 -9.20 -2.92 0.38
N SER A 112 -8.16 -2.11 0.24
CA SER A 112 -8.23 -0.65 0.34
C SER A 112 -9.18 -0.06 -0.70
N ARG A 113 -9.09 -0.48 -1.96
CA ARG A 113 -9.99 -0.03 -3.04
C ARG A 113 -11.44 -0.41 -2.77
N THR A 114 -11.70 -1.65 -2.35
CA THR A 114 -13.05 -2.11 -2.00
C THR A 114 -13.62 -1.33 -0.81
N SER A 115 -12.84 -1.12 0.25
CA SER A 115 -13.27 -0.33 1.40
C SER A 115 -13.58 1.12 1.03
N PHE A 116 -12.77 1.75 0.16
CA PHE A 116 -13.07 3.09 -0.33
C PHE A 116 -14.37 3.13 -1.14
N ALA A 117 -14.56 2.20 -2.10
CA ALA A 117 -15.78 2.13 -2.90
C ALA A 117 -17.05 2.00 -2.04
N HIS A 118 -16.98 1.33 -0.89
CA HIS A 118 -18.09 1.21 0.07
C HIS A 118 -18.24 2.41 1.02
N ALA A 119 -17.16 3.15 1.28
CA ALA A 119 -17.18 4.31 2.18
C ALA A 119 -17.66 5.60 1.48
N LEU A 120 -17.69 5.62 0.15
CA LEU A 120 -18.32 6.69 -0.61
C LEU A 120 -19.83 6.68 -0.33
N PRO A 121 -20.41 7.77 0.21
CA PRO A 121 -21.82 7.81 0.53
C PRO A 121 -22.68 7.56 -0.71
N ASP A 122 -23.68 6.70 -0.55
CA ASP A 122 -24.71 6.49 -1.57
C ASP A 122 -25.48 7.81 -1.74
N PRO A 123 -25.49 8.42 -2.95
CA PRO A 123 -26.19 9.68 -3.19
C PRO A 123 -27.70 9.62 -2.91
N ALA A 124 -28.28 8.44 -2.66
CA ALA A 124 -29.67 8.30 -2.21
C ALA A 124 -29.90 8.66 -0.73
N HIS A 125 -28.84 8.87 0.08
CA HIS A 125 -28.97 9.25 1.49
C HIS A 125 -28.37 10.64 1.74
N ASP A 126 -29.02 11.65 1.17
CA ASP A 126 -28.86 13.04 1.62
C ASP A 126 -29.94 13.35 2.68
N PRO A 127 -29.61 13.37 3.99
CA PRO A 127 -30.57 13.74 5.02
C PRO A 127 -31.03 15.20 4.92
N ALA A 128 -30.36 16.05 4.12
CA ALA A 128 -30.77 17.44 3.90
C ALA A 128 -31.97 17.60 2.95
N ARG A 129 -32.46 16.52 2.33
CA ARG A 129 -33.68 16.52 1.50
C ARG A 129 -34.96 16.11 2.23
N SER A 130 -34.88 15.84 3.53
CA SER A 130 -36.06 15.52 4.35
C SER A 130 -36.48 16.72 5.20
N GLU A 131 -36.96 17.81 4.58
CA GLU A 131 -37.85 18.74 5.28
C GLU A 131 -39.30 18.29 5.02
N PRO A 132 -40.08 17.93 6.05
CA PRO A 132 -41.52 17.77 5.89
C PRO A 132 -42.16 19.16 5.82
N GLY A 133 -42.89 19.41 4.74
CA GLY A 133 -43.90 20.49 4.67
C GLY A 133 -45.15 20.16 5.48
#